data_AF-A0A9P7EL93-F1
#
_entry.id   AF-A0A9P7EL93-F1
#
_cell.length_a   1.000
_cell.length_b   1.000
_cell.length_c   1.000
_cell.angle_alpha   90.00
_cell.angle_beta   90.00
_cell.angle_gamma   90.00
#
_symmetry.space_group_name_H-M   'P 1'
#
loop_
_entity.id
_entity.type
_entity.pdbx_description
1 polymer ?
#
loop_
_entity_poly.entity_id
_entity_poly.type
_entity_poly.pdbx_seq_one_letter_code
_entity_poly.pdbx_strand_id
1 'polypeptide(L)' 'FLFPHEVIELSHFEPETNSVIFMCKDLYVNYFNPYILMFCRHNHDIKCILSGKGAKVAMFYISDYITKMDSKTYEMLSLL' A
#
# COMPACT_ATOMS: atom_id res chain seq x y z
N PHE A 1 -5.16 1.86 6.25
CA PHE A 1 -4.94 1.01 7.44
C PHE A 1 -4.13 1.65 8.56
N LEU A 2 -3.85 2.95 8.56
CA LEU A 2 -3.28 3.65 9.72
C LEU A 2 -4.10 4.90 9.96
N PHE A 3 -5.36 4.68 10.35
CA PHE A 3 -6.31 5.72 10.67
C PHE A 3 -6.74 5.53 12.14
N PRO A 4 -6.80 6.59 12.95
CA PRO A 4 -6.42 7.97 12.63
C PRO A 4 -4.91 8.11 12.31
N HIS A 5 -4.56 9.10 11.49
CA HIS A 5 -3.17 9.37 11.11
C HIS A 5 -2.39 10.01 12.25
N GLU A 6 -1.08 9.77 12.29
CA GLU A 6 -0.19 10.48 13.22
C GLU A 6 -0.08 11.96 12.82
N VAL A 7 -0.08 12.84 13.83
CA VAL A 7 0.18 14.27 13.61
C VAL A 7 1.69 14.46 13.51
N ILE A 8 2.12 15.01 12.38
CA ILE A 8 3.53 15.28 12.09
C ILE A 8 3.65 16.75 11.73
N GLU A 9 4.32 17.51 12.61
CA GLU A 9 4.47 18.96 12.46
C GLU A 9 5.39 19.36 11.30
N LEU A 10 6.42 18.55 11.02
CA LEU A 10 7.39 18.82 9.96
C LEU A 10 7.80 17.54 9.24
N SER A 11 7.82 17.61 7.90
CA SER A 11 8.37 16.54 7.08
C SER A 11 9.85 16.33 7.41
N HIS A 12 10.27 15.07 7.54
CA HIS A 12 11.65 14.72 7.85
C HIS A 12 12.01 13.37 7.22
N PHE A 13 13.31 13.08 7.16
CA PHE A 13 13.82 11.78 6.76
C PHE A 13 14.17 10.97 8.01
N GLU A 14 13.66 9.75 8.09
CA GLU A 14 13.89 8.78 9.17
C GLU A 14 15.00 7.81 8.73
N PRO A 15 16.24 7.93 9.25
CA PRO A 15 17.37 7.12 8.79
C PRO A 15 17.24 5.64 9.16
N GLU A 16 16.63 5.32 10.31
CA GLU A 16 16.50 3.94 10.78
C GLU A 16 15.63 3.09 9.85
N THR A 17 14.58 3.69 9.31
CA THR A 17 13.65 3.01 8.39
C THR A 17 13.93 3.33 6.93
N ASN A 18 14.84 4.27 6.65
CA ASN A 18 15.10 4.83 5.33
C ASN A 18 13.82 5.33 4.65
N SER A 19 13.03 6.11 5.38
CA SER A 19 11.72 6.60 4.94
C SER A 19 11.66 8.12 4.97
N VAL A 20 11.00 8.70 3.98
CA VAL A 20 10.60 10.11 4.02
C VAL A 20 9.22 10.20 4.66
N ILE A 21 9.13 10.93 5.76
CA ILE A 21 7.91 11.15 6.52
C ILE A 21 7.37 12.53 6.16
N PHE A 22 6.10 12.60 5.79
CA PHE A 22 5.44 13.85 5.41
C PHE A 22 4.71 14.48 6.59
N MET A 23 4.71 15.81 6.61
CA MET A 23 3.89 16.61 7.51
C MET A 23 2.40 16.25 7.37
N CYS A 24 1.74 16.03 8.49
CA CYS A 24 0.32 15.71 8.61
C CYS A 24 -0.25 16.48 9.81
N LYS A 25 -1.03 17.55 9.56
CA LYS A 25 -1.51 18.44 10.63
C LYS A 25 -2.88 18.06 11.20
N ASP A 26 -3.57 17.13 10.56
CA ASP A 26 -4.90 16.69 10.96
C ASP A 26 -4.96 15.17 10.82
N LEU A 27 -5.29 14.48 11.91
CA LEU A 27 -5.36 13.02 11.98
C LEU A 27 -6.43 12.43 11.05
N TYR A 28 -7.40 13.25 10.66
CA TYR A 28 -8.51 12.90 9.80
C TYR A 28 -8.32 13.36 8.35
N VAL A 29 -7.17 13.99 8.04
CA VAL A 29 -6.87 14.45 6.70
C VAL A 29 -6.80 13.27 5.73
N ASN A 30 -7.44 13.42 4.59
CA ASN A 30 -7.33 12.44 3.53
C ASN A 30 -6.12 12.79 2.65
N TYR A 31 -5.17 11.86 2.50
CA TYR A 31 -3.96 12.05 1.68
C TYR A 31 -4.22 12.13 0.16
N PHE A 32 -5.47 11.98 -0.30
CA PHE A 32 -5.81 12.04 -1.71
C PHE A 32 -6.15 13.46 -2.18
N ASN A 33 -5.71 13.79 -3.40
CA ASN A 33 -6.05 15.03 -4.09
C ASN A 33 -7.59 15.12 -4.29
N PRO A 34 -8.22 16.32 -4.15
CA PRO A 34 -9.65 16.52 -4.43
C PRO A 34 -10.13 15.96 -5.78
N TYR A 35 -9.30 16.08 -6.82
CA TYR A 35 -9.60 15.55 -8.15
C TYR A 35 -9.50 14.01 -8.20
N ILE A 36 -8.53 13.41 -7.50
CA ILE A 36 -8.40 11.95 -7.41
C ILE A 36 -9.63 11.35 -6.71
N LEU A 37 -10.16 12.00 -5.67
CA LEU A 37 -11.41 11.56 -5.02
C LEU A 37 -12.61 11.58 -5.98
N MET A 38 -12.65 12.54 -6.90
CA MET A 38 -13.74 12.70 -7.87
C MET A 38 -13.64 11.70 -9.03
N PHE A 39 -12.43 11.46 -9.55
CA PHE A 39 -12.19 10.53 -10.65
C PHE A 39 -12.16 9.06 -10.21
N CYS A 40 -11.69 8.77 -8.99
CA CYS A 40 -11.55 7.42 -8.45
C CYS A 40 -12.76 6.98 -7.60
N ARG A 41 -14.00 7.38 -7.97
CA ARG A 41 -15.24 6.92 -7.29
C ARG A 41 -15.51 5.40 -7.38
N HIS A 42 -14.63 4.63 -7.99
CA HIS A 42 -14.61 3.17 -7.95
C HIS A 42 -13.44 2.73 -7.06
N ASN A 43 -13.75 1.83 -6.11
CA ASN A 43 -12.93 1.42 -4.98
C ASN A 43 -11.56 0.85 -5.40
N HIS A 44 -10.57 1.72 -5.59
CA HIS A 44 -9.18 1.28 -5.71
C HIS A 44 -8.45 1.60 -4.41
N ASP A 45 -8.00 0.55 -3.72
CA ASP A 45 -7.06 0.63 -2.60
C ASP A 45 -5.68 1.07 -3.13
N ILE A 46 -5.54 2.36 -3.43
CA ILE A 46 -4.28 2.95 -3.89
C ILE A 46 -3.49 3.40 -2.66
N LYS A 47 -2.26 2.90 -2.53
CA LYS A 47 -1.32 3.27 -1.45
C LYS A 47 -0.01 3.78 -2.04
N CYS A 48 0.46 4.92 -1.54
CA CYS A 48 1.82 5.37 -1.83
C CYS A 48 2.80 4.58 -0.95
N ILE A 49 3.73 3.84 -1.57
CA ILE A 49 4.77 3.08 -0.86
C ILE A 49 6.11 3.80 -1.09
N LEU A 50 6.53 4.56 -0.08
CA LEU A 50 7.64 5.51 -0.17
C LEU A 50 8.99 4.93 0.30
N SER A 51 9.02 3.70 0.84
CA SER A 51 10.26 3.09 1.35
C SER A 51 10.77 1.96 0.46
N GLY A 52 12.09 1.87 0.26
CA GLY A 52 12.70 0.86 -0.61
C GLY A 52 12.44 -0.59 -0.15
N LYS A 53 12.47 -0.84 1.17
CA LYS A 53 12.21 -2.19 1.73
C LYS A 53 10.72 -2.54 1.64
N GLY A 54 9.83 -1.61 1.98
CA GLY A 54 8.38 -1.81 1.89
C GLY A 54 7.90 -1.98 0.45
N ALA A 55 8.44 -1.18 -0.48
CA ALA A 55 8.15 -1.30 -1.90
C ALA A 55 8.64 -2.64 -2.44
N LYS A 56 9.87 -3.05 -2.12
CA LYS A 56 10.41 -4.34 -2.56
C LYS A 56 9.54 -5.51 -2.09
N VAL A 57 9.17 -5.57 -0.81
CA VAL A 57 8.31 -6.63 -0.28
C VAL A 57 6.93 -6.61 -0.94
N ALA A 58 6.33 -5.44 -1.10
CA ALA A 58 5.03 -5.30 -1.76
C ALA A 58 5.07 -5.77 -3.22
N MET A 59 6.12 -5.41 -3.97
CA MET A 59 6.29 -5.85 -5.35
C MET A 59 6.40 -7.38 -5.44
N PHE A 60 7.21 -8.03 -4.59
CA PHE A 60 7.30 -9.49 -4.57
C PHE A 60 5.95 -10.14 -4.25
N TYR A 61 5.24 -9.63 -3.24
CA TYR A 61 3.94 -10.15 -2.85
C TYR A 61 2.90 -10.03 -3.97
N ILE A 62 2.82 -8.85 -4.61
CA ILE A 62 1.89 -8.61 -5.72
C ILE A 62 2.24 -9.51 -6.91
N SER A 63 3.53 -9.59 -7.27
CA SER A 63 3.98 -10.45 -8.36
C SER A 63 3.69 -11.92 -8.09
N ASP A 64 3.98 -12.43 -6.89
CA ASP A 64 3.68 -13.81 -6.50
C ASP A 64 2.18 -14.10 -6.57
N TYR A 65 1.34 -13.16 -6.11
CA TYR A 65 -0.11 -13.31 -6.17
C TYR A 65 -0.66 -13.31 -7.60
N ILE A 66 -0.22 -12.38 -8.45
CA ILE A 66 -0.68 -12.28 -9.85
C ILE A 66 -0.17 -13.44 -10.70
N THR A 67 1.05 -13.93 -10.42
CA THR A 67 1.65 -15.07 -11.15
C THR A 67 1.29 -16.43 -10.55
N LYS A 68 0.55 -16.45 -9.44
CA LYS A 68 0.03 -17.69 -8.85
C LYS A 68 -0.82 -18.40 -9.89
N MET A 69 -0.34 -19.54 -10.38
CA MET A 69 -1.12 -20.38 -11.27
C MET A 69 -2.32 -20.92 -10.49
N ASP A 70 -3.51 -20.81 -11.06
CA ASP A 70 -4.68 -21.49 -10.52
C ASP A 70 -4.45 -22.99 -10.61
N SER A 71 -4.14 -23.61 -9.47
CA SER A 71 -4.12 -25.07 -9.35
C SER A 71 -5.52 -25.57 -9.67
N LYS A 72 -5.69 -26.17 -10.85
CA LYS A 72 -7.00 -26.68 -11.27
C LYS A 72 -7.43 -27.76 -10.28
N THR A 73 -8.68 -27.72 -9.86
CA THR A 73 -9.23 -28.62 -8.84
C THR A 73 -9.01 -30.10 -9.17
N TYR A 74 -8.98 -30.47 -10.47
CA TYR A 74 -8.68 -31.84 -10.90
C TYR A 74 -7.24 -32.28 -10.58
N GLU A 75 -6.27 -31.37 -10.56
CA GLU A 75 -4.88 -31.71 -10.21
C GLU A 75 -4.73 -32.00 -8.73
N MET A 76 -5.44 -31.26 -7.87
CA MET A 76 -5.50 -31.57 -6.43
C MET A 76 -6.24 -32.88 -6.15
N LEU A 77 -7.33 -33.17 -6.87
CA LEU A 77 -8.08 -34.42 -6.72
C LEU A 77 -7.32 -35.65 -7.25
N SER A 78 -6.38 -35.47 -8.18
CA SER A 78 -5.56 -36.58 -8.72
C SER A 78 -4.40 -36.97 -7.81
N LEU A 79 -4.13 -36.19 -6.76
CA LEU A 79 -3.11 -36.44 -5.74
C LEU A 79 -3.67 -37.11 -4.47
N LEU A 80 -5.00 -37.28 -4.39
CA LEU A 80 -5.72 -38.05 -3.37
C LEU A 80 -5.89 -39.50 -3.82
#